data_AF-A0A849H7D3-F1
#
_entry.id   AF-A0A849H7D3-F1
#
_cell.length_a   1.000
_cell.length_b   1.000
_cell.length_c   1.000
_cell.angle_alpha   90.00
_cell.angle_beta   90.00
_cell.angle_gamma   90.00
#
_symmetry.space_group_name_H-M   'P 1'
#
loop_
_entity.id
_entity.type
_entity.pdbx_description
1 polymer ?
#
loop_
_entity_poly.entity_id
_entity_poly.type
_entity_poly.pdbx_seq_one_letter_code
_entity_poly.pdbx_strand_id
1 'polypeptide(L)'
;MNLSRRPRSIALVGLGVCFLLGSSACDRGIRESPVRPGPAGNPELREALFDSILAMTARRSAFSLPKQEALGFDPLEEMETLREKFIGADSEDALFDALHRLSNARRDRHLSVSLVEGGIRPTFTPGLPAEYDPQPPDPREAPVRFLPDYGSDAGGFFISDVASSDAGEDLSLGGLDSGDQLVEVNGVPVRELVATLSPYVRHSSIPGLRWKIAEALSRETAILPESFRGESLNLTVEKADGTQAEQSVSYYEPESLQWAGRADPTYSGFEMEWSTPTYDLYLPVAGQRAIVLQWHRFESSSLMEDIDRLVTFGEDQGLLDHAIVFDATRSGGGSLGAYAIQRIQPKPFKTTFGTLRLSDVTEPFVQVKREEFAAKALYDSGGPETVDDGTWLMDWLENDLLEALARGDSVTAPVPFKLAHAPKDSDGILQPTPVHFRGPLVVLSGPNGGSHLDQFMS
;
A
#
# COMPACT_ATOMS: atom_id res chain seq x y z
N MET A 1 38.17 -18.25 -17.14
CA MET A 1 38.37 -19.68 -16.79
C MET A 1 37.62 -19.93 -15.49
N ASN A 2 36.31 -20.24 -15.58
CA ASN A 2 35.71 -21.58 -15.55
C ASN A 2 35.90 -22.35 -14.22
N LEU A 3 34.86 -22.32 -13.37
CA LEU A 3 34.01 -23.45 -12.95
C LEU A 3 33.26 -23.02 -11.67
N SER A 4 31.98 -22.65 -11.71
CA SER A 4 30.80 -23.55 -11.79
C SER A 4 30.66 -24.48 -10.58
N ARG A 5 29.67 -24.20 -9.72
CA ARG A 5 28.84 -25.21 -9.02
C ARG A 5 27.53 -24.57 -8.55
N ARG A 6 26.46 -24.78 -9.34
CA ARG A 6 25.06 -24.65 -8.91
C ARG A 6 24.63 -25.97 -8.25
N PRO A 7 23.80 -25.96 -7.20
CA PRO A 7 23.10 -27.16 -6.75
C PRO A 7 21.89 -27.44 -7.65
N ARG A 8 21.67 -28.72 -7.94
CA ARG A 8 20.56 -29.29 -8.70
C ARG A 8 19.39 -29.54 -7.76
N SER A 9 18.20 -29.05 -8.11
CA SER A 9 16.94 -29.49 -7.49
C SER A 9 16.26 -30.54 -8.36
N ILE A 10 15.76 -31.55 -7.67
CA ILE A 10 15.29 -32.85 -8.14
C ILE A 10 13.87 -32.72 -8.67
N ALA A 11 13.63 -33.21 -9.88
CA ALA A 11 12.29 -33.39 -10.44
C ALA A 11 11.65 -34.63 -9.80
N LEU A 12 10.51 -34.45 -9.12
CA LEU A 12 9.67 -35.55 -8.68
C LEU A 12 8.75 -35.97 -9.83
N VAL A 13 8.98 -37.18 -10.34
CA VAL A 13 8.11 -37.89 -11.28
C VAL A 13 7.01 -38.57 -10.47
N GLY A 14 5.76 -38.11 -10.60
CA GLY A 14 4.58 -38.73 -10.00
C GLY A 14 3.81 -39.55 -11.04
N LEU A 15 3.76 -40.86 -10.81
CA LEU A 15 3.15 -41.91 -11.62
C LEU A 15 1.65 -41.68 -11.88
N GLY A 16 1.22 -41.98 -13.11
CA GLY A 16 -0.19 -42.06 -13.50
C GLY A 16 -0.87 -43.34 -13.04
N VAL A 17 -2.18 -43.23 -12.80
CA VAL A 17 -3.10 -44.38 -12.71
C VAL A 17 -4.26 -44.13 -13.66
N CYS A 18 -4.29 -44.90 -14.74
CA CYS A 18 -5.38 -44.96 -15.71
C CYS A 18 -6.49 -45.88 -15.19
N PHE A 19 -7.74 -45.41 -15.18
CA PHE A 19 -8.91 -46.29 -15.17
C PHE A 19 -9.46 -46.42 -16.58
N LEU A 20 -9.34 -47.63 -17.14
CA LEU A 20 -9.99 -48.09 -18.37
C LEU A 20 -11.33 -48.73 -17.99
N LEU A 21 -12.43 -48.18 -18.49
CA LEU A 21 -13.66 -48.94 -18.72
C LEU A 21 -14.15 -48.58 -20.12
N GLY A 22 -14.14 -49.58 -21.00
CA GLY A 22 -14.66 -49.47 -22.36
C GLY A 22 -16.07 -50.03 -22.47
N SER A 23 -16.88 -49.43 -23.33
CA SER A 23 -17.76 -50.17 -24.26
C SER A 23 -18.37 -49.23 -25.31
N SER A 24 -17.91 -49.43 -26.54
CA SER A 24 -18.54 -49.25 -27.86
C SER A 24 -19.98 -48.73 -27.95
N ALA A 25 -20.20 -47.68 -28.75
CA ALA A 25 -21.04 -47.73 -29.96
C ALA A 25 -20.95 -46.40 -30.75
N CYS A 26 -20.97 -46.52 -32.07
CA CYS A 26 -20.84 -45.47 -33.07
C CYS A 26 -21.84 -44.32 -32.90
N ASP A 27 -21.34 -43.09 -32.93
CA ASP A 27 -22.01 -42.02 -33.67
C ASP A 27 -20.96 -41.03 -34.19
N ARG A 28 -20.89 -40.87 -35.52
CA ARG A 28 -19.99 -39.92 -36.19
C ARG A 28 -20.63 -38.54 -36.18
N GLY A 29 -20.69 -37.93 -35.01
CA GLY A 29 -20.74 -36.48 -34.89
C GLY A 29 -19.31 -35.96 -34.91
N ILE A 30 -19.03 -34.93 -35.71
CA ILE A 30 -17.81 -34.15 -35.61
C ILE A 30 -17.78 -33.58 -34.18
N ARG A 31 -17.11 -34.28 -33.25
CA ARG A 31 -16.77 -33.71 -31.96
C ARG A 31 -15.68 -32.70 -32.24
N GLU A 32 -16.07 -31.44 -32.31
CA GLU A 32 -15.13 -30.35 -32.06
C GLU A 32 -14.38 -30.70 -30.79
N SER A 33 -13.04 -30.81 -30.90
CA SER A 33 -12.19 -30.92 -29.72
C SER A 33 -12.60 -29.79 -28.77
N PRO A 34 -12.88 -30.07 -27.48
CA PRO A 34 -13.27 -29.02 -26.56
C PRO A 34 -12.18 -27.95 -26.59
N VAL A 35 -12.55 -26.75 -27.06
CA VAL A 35 -11.68 -25.59 -27.04
C VAL A 35 -11.29 -25.42 -25.58
N ARG A 36 -10.02 -25.67 -25.27
CA ARG A 36 -9.53 -25.38 -23.92
C ARG A 36 -9.74 -23.89 -23.72
N PRO A 37 -10.48 -23.47 -22.69
CA PRO A 37 -10.64 -22.05 -22.44
C PRO A 37 -9.25 -21.44 -22.26
N GLY A 38 -9.07 -20.23 -22.78
CA GLY A 38 -7.83 -19.46 -22.54
C GLY A 38 -7.66 -19.15 -21.05
N PRO A 39 -6.57 -18.46 -20.66
CA PRO A 39 -6.30 -18.15 -19.25
C PRO A 39 -7.42 -17.38 -18.53
N ALA A 40 -8.25 -16.62 -19.26
CA ALA A 40 -9.44 -15.94 -18.73
C ALA A 40 -10.64 -16.87 -18.44
N GLY A 41 -10.56 -18.16 -18.78
CA GLY A 41 -11.64 -19.12 -18.59
C GLY A 41 -12.81 -18.93 -19.56
N ASN A 42 -13.90 -19.64 -19.29
CA ASN A 42 -15.23 -19.41 -19.89
C ASN A 42 -16.16 -18.77 -18.82
N PRO A 43 -17.38 -18.34 -19.17
CA PRO A 43 -18.29 -17.72 -18.21
C PRO A 43 -18.56 -18.58 -16.97
N GLU A 44 -18.70 -19.90 -17.12
CA GLU A 44 -18.97 -20.81 -16.00
C GLU A 44 -17.81 -20.88 -15.00
N LEU A 45 -16.56 -20.89 -15.50
CA LEU A 45 -15.37 -20.86 -14.64
C LEU A 45 -15.24 -19.51 -13.93
N ARG A 46 -15.59 -18.40 -14.60
CA ARG A 46 -15.56 -17.06 -13.99
C ARG A 46 -16.65 -16.88 -12.94
N GLU A 47 -17.84 -17.40 -13.16
CA GLU A 47 -18.91 -17.41 -12.16
C GLU A 47 -18.50 -18.22 -10.92
N ALA A 48 -17.95 -19.43 -11.13
CA ALA A 48 -17.45 -20.26 -10.02
C ALA A 48 -16.30 -19.57 -9.24
N LEU A 49 -15.41 -18.85 -9.93
CA LEU A 49 -14.36 -18.06 -9.29
C LEU A 49 -14.95 -16.90 -8.48
N PHE A 50 -15.90 -16.16 -9.04
CA PHE A 50 -16.57 -15.06 -8.37
C PHE A 50 -17.24 -15.52 -7.07
N ASP A 51 -18.04 -16.59 -7.14
CA ASP A 51 -18.71 -17.17 -5.98
C ASP A 51 -17.72 -17.65 -4.92
N SER A 52 -16.59 -18.23 -5.35
CA SER A 52 -15.53 -18.65 -4.45
C SER A 52 -14.89 -17.46 -3.73
N ILE A 53 -14.63 -16.36 -4.43
CA ILE A 53 -14.07 -15.13 -3.85
C ILE A 53 -15.05 -14.52 -2.83
N LEU A 54 -16.33 -14.42 -3.15
CA LEU A 54 -17.35 -13.88 -2.23
C LEU A 54 -17.49 -14.78 -1.01
N ALA A 55 -17.58 -16.10 -1.18
CA ALA A 55 -17.68 -17.05 -0.09
C ALA A 55 -16.44 -16.99 0.83
N MET A 56 -15.24 -16.93 0.26
CA MET A 56 -14.00 -16.75 1.05
C MET A 56 -14.00 -15.41 1.80
N THR A 57 -14.46 -14.33 1.16
CA THR A 57 -14.53 -13.00 1.77
C THR A 57 -15.52 -12.98 2.94
N ALA A 58 -16.72 -13.51 2.74
CA ALA A 58 -17.76 -13.60 3.76
C ALA A 58 -17.31 -14.45 4.97
N ARG A 59 -16.65 -15.59 4.72
CA ARG A 59 -16.12 -16.47 5.78
C ARG A 59 -15.04 -15.79 6.62
N ARG A 60 -14.16 -15.01 5.99
CA ARG A 60 -13.06 -14.34 6.69
C ARG A 60 -13.54 -13.18 7.56
N SER A 61 -14.68 -12.55 7.26
CA SER A 61 -15.36 -11.55 8.12
C SER A 61 -14.45 -10.42 8.67
N ALA A 62 -13.36 -10.12 7.97
CA ALA A 62 -12.40 -9.06 8.32
C ALA A 62 -12.94 -7.71 7.87
N PHE A 63 -14.07 -7.32 8.47
CA PHE A 63 -14.80 -6.11 8.15
C PHE A 63 -14.76 -5.15 9.34
N SER A 64 -14.43 -3.89 9.07
CA SER A 64 -14.54 -2.83 10.06
C SER A 64 -15.94 -2.23 9.99
N LEU A 65 -16.84 -2.63 10.90
CA LEU A 65 -18.20 -2.07 10.98
C LEU A 65 -18.20 -0.54 11.10
N PRO A 66 -17.35 0.10 11.95
CA PRO A 66 -17.31 1.56 12.01
C PRO A 66 -16.94 2.21 10.68
N LYS A 67 -16.04 1.58 9.89
CA LYS A 67 -15.68 2.05 8.56
C LYS A 67 -16.86 1.93 7.59
N GLN A 68 -17.58 0.81 7.62
CA GLN A 68 -18.75 0.58 6.77
C GLN A 68 -19.86 1.59 7.05
N GLU A 69 -20.15 1.83 8.33
CA GLU A 69 -21.12 2.84 8.77
C GLU A 69 -20.69 4.25 8.33
N ALA A 70 -19.42 4.61 8.56
CA ALA A 70 -18.90 5.93 8.21
C ALA A 70 -18.85 6.19 6.69
N LEU A 71 -18.62 5.15 5.88
CA LEU A 71 -18.54 5.24 4.43
C LEU A 71 -19.85 4.85 3.72
N GLY A 72 -20.88 4.45 4.47
CA GLY A 72 -22.21 4.08 3.97
C GLY A 72 -22.20 2.98 2.91
N PHE A 73 -21.49 1.86 3.16
CA PHE A 73 -21.43 0.75 2.20
C PHE A 73 -21.38 -0.62 2.88
N ASP A 74 -21.91 -1.64 2.19
CA ASP A 74 -21.69 -3.05 2.51
C ASP A 74 -20.72 -3.68 1.50
N PRO A 75 -19.57 -4.22 1.92
CA PRO A 75 -18.58 -4.78 1.00
C PRO A 75 -19.09 -5.93 0.13
N LEU A 76 -19.96 -6.81 0.67
CA LEU A 76 -20.45 -7.96 -0.09
C LEU A 76 -21.50 -7.53 -1.10
N GLU A 77 -22.37 -6.58 -0.75
CA GLU A 77 -23.32 -5.98 -1.70
C GLU A 77 -22.59 -5.24 -2.83
N GLU A 78 -21.57 -4.44 -2.50
CA GLU A 78 -20.74 -3.74 -3.49
C GLU A 78 -20.00 -4.72 -4.41
N MET A 79 -19.44 -5.81 -3.86
CA MET A 79 -18.81 -6.86 -4.65
C MET A 79 -19.81 -7.54 -5.58
N GLU A 80 -21.01 -7.86 -5.09
CA GLU A 80 -22.07 -8.54 -5.87
C GLU A 80 -22.50 -7.73 -7.10
N THR A 81 -22.48 -6.39 -7.01
CA THR A 81 -22.80 -5.51 -8.16
C THR A 81 -21.87 -5.69 -9.37
N LEU A 82 -20.71 -6.32 -9.17
CA LEU A 82 -19.70 -6.56 -10.21
C LEU A 82 -19.87 -7.91 -10.93
N ARG A 83 -20.80 -8.76 -10.49
CA ARG A 83 -20.97 -10.14 -10.98
C ARG A 83 -21.05 -10.21 -12.50
N GLU A 84 -21.97 -9.46 -13.12
CA GLU A 84 -22.19 -9.52 -14.56
C GLU A 84 -20.94 -9.12 -15.35
N LYS A 85 -20.25 -8.04 -14.94
CA LYS A 85 -19.01 -7.61 -15.59
C LYS A 85 -17.90 -8.65 -15.42
N PHE A 86 -17.81 -9.27 -14.25
CA PHE A 86 -16.81 -10.31 -13.97
C PHE A 86 -17.03 -11.56 -14.82
N ILE A 87 -18.27 -12.04 -14.93
CA ILE A 87 -18.61 -13.22 -15.76
C ILE A 87 -18.43 -12.89 -17.25
N GLY A 88 -18.73 -11.66 -17.66
CA GLY A 88 -18.56 -11.18 -19.04
C GLY A 88 -17.11 -10.91 -19.46
N ALA A 89 -16.14 -10.94 -18.56
CA ALA A 89 -14.74 -10.64 -18.86
C ALA A 89 -14.05 -11.76 -19.66
N ASP A 90 -14.13 -11.68 -20.98
CA ASP A 90 -13.69 -12.73 -21.92
C ASP A 90 -12.22 -12.62 -22.37
N SER A 91 -11.49 -11.61 -21.89
CA SER A 91 -10.06 -11.42 -22.10
C SER A 91 -9.29 -11.37 -20.77
N GLU A 92 -7.97 -11.59 -20.84
CA GLU A 92 -7.10 -11.52 -19.67
C GLU A 92 -7.09 -10.10 -19.06
N ASP A 93 -7.09 -9.06 -19.90
CA ASP A 93 -7.17 -7.66 -19.47
C ASP A 93 -8.52 -7.33 -18.80
N ALA A 94 -9.63 -7.78 -19.40
CA ALA A 94 -10.96 -7.56 -18.83
C ALA A 94 -11.12 -8.29 -17.50
N LEU A 95 -10.57 -9.50 -17.37
CA LEU A 95 -10.64 -10.27 -16.13
C LEU A 95 -9.76 -9.66 -15.04
N PHE A 96 -8.57 -9.16 -15.40
CA PHE A 96 -7.71 -8.42 -14.49
C PHE A 96 -8.40 -7.15 -13.96
N ASP A 97 -9.01 -6.36 -14.85
CA ASP A 97 -9.81 -5.18 -14.49
C ASP A 97 -10.96 -5.55 -13.53
N ALA A 98 -11.70 -6.61 -13.85
CA ALA A 98 -12.80 -7.08 -13.01
C ALA A 98 -12.31 -7.55 -11.63
N LEU A 99 -11.19 -8.27 -11.54
CA LEU A 99 -10.56 -8.70 -10.28
C LEU A 99 -10.09 -7.50 -9.44
N HIS A 100 -9.48 -6.50 -10.06
CA HIS A 100 -9.09 -5.25 -9.40
C HIS A 100 -10.29 -4.55 -8.76
N ARG A 101 -11.35 -4.35 -9.53
CA ARG A 101 -12.58 -3.71 -9.04
C ARG A 101 -13.21 -4.52 -7.90
N LEU A 102 -13.25 -5.85 -8.05
CA LEU A 102 -13.78 -6.74 -7.03
C LEU A 102 -12.98 -6.67 -5.72
N SER A 103 -11.66 -6.61 -5.79
CA SER A 103 -10.80 -6.42 -4.62
C SER A 103 -11.03 -5.06 -3.95
N ASN A 104 -11.11 -4.00 -4.75
CA ASN A 104 -11.26 -2.62 -4.27
C ASN A 104 -12.65 -2.30 -3.72
N ALA A 105 -13.69 -3.04 -4.10
CA ALA A 105 -15.06 -2.88 -3.58
C ALA A 105 -15.12 -2.98 -2.03
N ARG A 106 -14.16 -3.66 -1.41
CA ARG A 106 -14.03 -3.77 0.05
C ARG A 106 -13.47 -2.51 0.74
N ARG A 107 -12.96 -1.55 -0.04
CA ARG A 107 -12.33 -0.31 0.42
C ARG A 107 -11.30 -0.60 1.53
N ASP A 108 -10.42 -1.55 1.27
CA ASP A 108 -9.31 -1.91 2.16
C ASP A 108 -7.99 -1.78 1.40
N ARG A 109 -7.10 -0.93 1.92
CA ARG A 109 -5.82 -0.62 1.27
C ARG A 109 -4.86 -1.81 1.29
N HIS A 110 -5.06 -2.80 2.15
CA HIS A 110 -4.17 -3.96 2.31
C HIS A 110 -4.58 -5.15 1.46
N LEU A 111 -5.66 -5.06 0.69
CA LEU A 111 -6.07 -6.10 -0.24
C LEU A 111 -5.55 -5.80 -1.62
N SER A 112 -4.84 -6.74 -2.21
CA SER A 112 -4.33 -6.67 -3.58
C SER A 112 -4.71 -7.92 -4.36
N VAL A 113 -4.57 -7.80 -5.68
CA VAL A 113 -4.59 -8.91 -6.62
C VAL A 113 -3.16 -9.10 -7.08
N SER A 114 -2.64 -10.32 -7.01
CA SER A 114 -1.27 -10.61 -7.45
C SER A 114 -1.28 -11.44 -8.72
N LEU A 115 -0.44 -11.07 -9.68
CA LEU A 115 -0.10 -11.89 -10.82
C LEU A 115 0.78 -13.05 -10.35
N VAL A 116 0.50 -14.25 -10.85
CA VAL A 116 1.19 -15.48 -10.45
C VAL A 116 1.66 -16.25 -11.66
N GLU A 117 2.67 -17.10 -11.48
CA GLU A 117 3.16 -17.96 -12.55
C GLU A 117 2.03 -18.86 -13.08
N GLY A 118 1.80 -18.79 -14.40
CA GLY A 118 0.73 -19.54 -15.06
C GLY A 118 -0.68 -18.93 -14.93
N GLY A 119 -0.83 -17.78 -14.29
CA GLY A 119 -2.08 -17.01 -14.24
C GLY A 119 -2.33 -16.16 -15.50
N ILE A 120 -3.27 -15.22 -15.38
CA ILE A 120 -3.55 -14.22 -16.41
C ILE A 120 -2.37 -13.26 -16.61
N ARG A 121 -2.27 -12.70 -17.81
CA ARG A 121 -1.20 -11.81 -18.26
C ARG A 121 -1.81 -10.57 -18.90
N PRO A 122 -2.02 -9.51 -18.12
CA PRO A 122 -2.44 -8.23 -18.67
C PRO A 122 -1.44 -7.75 -19.71
N THR A 123 -1.93 -7.10 -20.76
CA THR A 123 -1.11 -6.56 -21.85
C THR A 123 -0.37 -5.28 -21.44
N PHE A 124 -0.87 -4.57 -20.42
CA PHE A 124 -0.29 -3.36 -19.87
C PHE A 124 -0.14 -3.47 -18.35
N THR A 125 1.10 -3.52 -17.88
CA THR A 125 1.48 -3.61 -16.46
C THR A 125 2.33 -2.45 -15.90
N PRO A 126 2.81 -1.43 -16.67
CA PRO A 126 3.56 -0.32 -16.09
C PRO A 126 2.86 0.34 -14.89
N GLY A 127 3.62 0.61 -13.83
CA GLY A 127 3.12 1.28 -12.63
C GLY A 127 2.15 0.47 -11.76
N LEU A 128 2.03 -0.86 -11.96
CA LEU A 128 1.42 -1.73 -10.96
C LEU A 128 2.27 -1.72 -9.66
N PRO A 129 1.64 -1.78 -8.47
CA PRO A 129 2.39 -1.92 -7.22
C PRO A 129 3.13 -3.27 -7.16
N ALA A 130 4.23 -3.32 -6.41
CA ALA A 130 5.05 -4.54 -6.25
C ALA A 130 4.27 -5.75 -5.70
N GLU A 131 3.17 -5.51 -4.98
CA GLU A 131 2.30 -6.60 -4.49
C GLU A 131 1.48 -7.26 -5.61
N TYR A 132 1.37 -6.61 -6.77
CA TYR A 132 0.64 -7.10 -7.94
C TYR A 132 1.59 -7.83 -8.89
N ASP A 133 2.75 -7.24 -9.12
CA ASP A 133 3.83 -7.80 -9.91
C ASP A 133 5.14 -7.47 -9.19
N PRO A 134 5.98 -8.45 -8.81
CA PRO A 134 7.23 -8.19 -8.12
C PRO A 134 8.23 -7.31 -8.89
N GLN A 135 8.10 -7.25 -10.22
CA GLN A 135 8.97 -6.45 -11.10
C GLN A 135 8.17 -5.77 -12.21
N PRO A 136 7.24 -4.86 -11.87
CA PRO A 136 6.48 -4.15 -12.87
C PRO A 136 7.41 -3.17 -13.60
N PRO A 137 7.20 -2.91 -14.90
CA PRO A 137 7.88 -1.81 -15.57
C PRO A 137 7.55 -0.48 -14.87
N ASP A 138 8.51 0.42 -14.79
CA ASP A 138 8.27 1.78 -14.31
C ASP A 138 7.27 2.49 -15.25
N PRO A 139 6.28 3.21 -14.71
CA PRO A 139 5.37 3.99 -15.53
C PRO A 139 6.07 5.25 -16.02
N ARG A 140 5.79 5.65 -17.26
CA ARG A 140 6.16 6.98 -17.74
C ARG A 140 5.35 8.06 -17.00
N GLU A 141 5.94 9.23 -16.81
CA GLU A 141 5.34 10.34 -16.06
C GLU A 141 5.14 11.57 -16.95
N ALA A 142 4.00 12.24 -16.79
CA ALA A 142 3.78 13.57 -17.32
C ALA A 142 4.54 14.58 -16.45
N PRO A 143 5.09 15.67 -17.01
CA PRO A 143 5.87 16.69 -16.31
C PRO A 143 5.04 17.64 -15.42
N VAL A 144 3.96 17.14 -14.84
CA VAL A 144 3.08 17.83 -13.90
C VAL A 144 2.72 16.87 -12.77
N ARG A 145 2.68 17.37 -11.54
CA ARG A 145 2.21 16.64 -10.36
C ARG A 145 0.95 17.29 -9.82
N PHE A 146 0.12 16.49 -9.16
CA PHE A 146 -1.12 16.96 -8.59
C PHE A 146 -1.17 16.71 -7.09
N LEU A 147 -1.88 17.58 -6.39
CA LEU A 147 -2.31 17.34 -5.02
C LEU A 147 -3.82 17.59 -4.90
N PRO A 148 -4.49 16.86 -3.99
CA PRO A 148 -5.87 17.16 -3.66
C PRO A 148 -5.97 18.49 -2.93
N ASP A 149 -6.96 19.30 -3.30
CA ASP A 149 -7.37 20.44 -2.50
C ASP A 149 -8.30 19.94 -1.37
N TYR A 150 -7.88 20.17 -0.12
CA TYR A 150 -8.65 19.88 1.09
C TYR A 150 -9.28 21.14 1.72
N GLY A 151 -9.00 22.33 1.17
CA GLY A 151 -9.51 23.60 1.66
C GLY A 151 -10.91 23.93 1.16
N SER A 152 -11.39 23.26 0.09
CA SER A 152 -12.71 23.45 -0.47
C SER A 152 -13.64 22.27 -0.20
N ASP A 153 -14.90 22.56 0.19
CA ASP A 153 -15.95 21.54 0.39
C ASP A 153 -16.28 20.77 -0.90
N ALA A 154 -15.96 21.36 -2.06
CA ALA A 154 -16.15 20.75 -3.38
C ALA A 154 -15.08 19.70 -3.71
N GLY A 155 -13.98 19.67 -2.97
CA GLY A 155 -12.94 18.67 -3.12
C GLY A 155 -12.33 18.61 -4.54
N GLY A 156 -11.54 19.62 -4.90
CA GLY A 156 -10.81 19.68 -6.17
C GLY A 156 -9.40 19.06 -6.15
N PHE A 157 -8.67 19.25 -7.24
CA PHE A 157 -7.25 18.94 -7.40
C PHE A 157 -6.56 20.14 -8.06
N PHE A 158 -5.27 20.31 -7.82
CA PHE A 158 -4.48 21.37 -8.45
C PHE A 158 -3.10 20.86 -8.87
N ILE A 159 -2.46 21.55 -9.81
CA ILE A 159 -1.07 21.29 -10.19
C ILE A 159 -0.17 21.70 -9.02
N SER A 160 0.43 20.73 -8.34
CA SER A 160 1.31 20.98 -7.21
C SER A 160 2.74 21.31 -7.65
N ASP A 161 3.20 20.71 -8.74
CA ASP A 161 4.54 20.91 -9.25
C ASP A 161 4.60 20.72 -10.76
N VAL A 162 5.60 21.33 -11.39
CA VAL A 162 5.88 21.21 -12.83
C VAL A 162 7.35 20.90 -13.01
N ALA A 163 7.67 19.99 -13.93
CA ALA A 163 9.04 19.61 -14.23
C ALA A 163 9.61 20.39 -15.42
N SER A 164 10.93 20.49 -15.48
CA SER A 164 11.70 20.80 -16.69
C SER A 164 12.43 19.55 -17.18
N SER A 165 12.93 19.55 -18.42
CA SER A 165 13.73 18.41 -18.90
C SER A 165 15.19 18.54 -18.47
N ASP A 166 15.83 17.40 -18.21
CA ASP A 166 17.28 17.29 -17.97
C ASP A 166 18.13 17.85 -19.13
N ALA A 167 17.62 17.72 -20.36
CA ALA A 167 18.31 18.10 -21.59
C ALA A 167 18.15 19.59 -21.95
N GLY A 168 17.39 20.36 -21.16
CA GLY A 168 17.05 21.76 -21.48
C GLY A 168 16.08 21.90 -22.66
N GLU A 169 15.45 20.80 -23.09
CA GLU A 169 14.30 20.81 -23.99
C GLU A 169 13.08 21.43 -23.29
N ASP A 170 12.35 22.26 -24.02
CA ASP A 170 11.07 22.82 -23.56
C ASP A 170 10.04 21.69 -23.52
N LEU A 171 9.75 21.20 -22.31
CA LEU A 171 8.62 20.32 -22.09
C LEU A 171 7.39 21.16 -22.41
N SER A 172 6.70 20.84 -23.50
CA SER A 172 5.55 21.62 -23.98
C SER A 172 4.40 21.59 -22.97
N LEU A 173 4.50 22.42 -21.94
CA LEU A 173 3.55 22.56 -20.85
C LEU A 173 2.44 23.57 -21.20
N GLY A 174 2.52 24.27 -22.34
CA GLY A 174 1.45 25.15 -22.81
C GLY A 174 1.04 26.25 -21.82
N GLY A 175 1.96 26.64 -20.94
CA GLY A 175 1.71 27.60 -19.89
C GLY A 175 1.01 27.01 -18.66
N LEU A 176 0.92 25.70 -18.46
CA LEU A 176 0.52 25.08 -17.18
C LEU A 176 1.49 25.49 -16.07
N ASP A 177 0.95 25.83 -14.90
CA ASP A 177 1.71 26.34 -13.76
C ASP A 177 1.27 25.67 -12.45
N SER A 178 2.20 25.62 -11.49
CA SER A 178 1.87 25.24 -10.11
C SER A 178 0.83 26.21 -9.51
N GLY A 179 -0.23 25.66 -8.94
CA GLY A 179 -1.38 26.38 -8.40
C GLY A 179 -2.62 26.37 -9.30
N ASP A 180 -2.49 25.98 -10.57
CA ASP A 180 -3.64 25.84 -11.47
C ASP A 180 -4.63 24.79 -10.97
N GLN A 181 -5.92 25.11 -10.99
CA GLN A 181 -6.97 24.20 -10.55
C GLN A 181 -7.39 23.27 -11.68
N LEU A 182 -7.47 21.96 -11.42
CA LEU A 182 -7.98 21.02 -12.41
C LEU A 182 -9.49 21.20 -12.61
N VAL A 183 -9.91 21.22 -13.88
CA VAL A 183 -11.30 21.22 -14.33
C VAL A 183 -11.67 19.88 -14.95
N GLU A 184 -10.79 19.34 -15.79
CA GLU A 184 -10.97 18.06 -16.49
C GLU A 184 -9.63 17.33 -16.68
N VAL A 185 -9.66 15.99 -16.62
CA VAL A 185 -8.52 15.14 -16.94
C VAL A 185 -8.97 14.01 -17.86
N ASN A 186 -8.33 13.88 -19.03
CA ASN A 186 -8.64 12.87 -20.04
C ASN A 186 -10.15 12.74 -20.35
N GLY A 187 -10.85 13.87 -20.50
CA GLY A 187 -12.29 13.87 -20.80
C GLY A 187 -13.19 13.65 -19.58
N VAL A 188 -12.63 13.49 -18.38
CA VAL A 188 -13.40 13.28 -17.14
C VAL A 188 -13.40 14.56 -16.30
N PRO A 189 -14.56 15.19 -16.07
CA PRO A 189 -14.67 16.35 -15.20
C PRO A 189 -14.20 16.03 -13.78
N VAL A 190 -13.48 16.97 -13.14
CA VAL A 190 -12.92 16.75 -11.79
C VAL A 190 -13.96 16.37 -10.75
N ARG A 191 -15.18 16.91 -10.85
CA ARG A 191 -16.32 16.56 -9.98
C ARG A 191 -16.74 15.08 -10.05
N GLU A 192 -16.43 14.40 -11.16
CA GLU A 192 -16.76 13.00 -11.40
C GLU A 192 -15.54 12.09 -11.21
N LEU A 193 -14.33 12.67 -11.16
CA LEU A 193 -13.06 11.95 -11.17
C LEU A 193 -12.91 10.95 -10.04
N VAL A 194 -13.26 11.33 -8.81
CA VAL A 194 -13.19 10.42 -7.64
C VAL A 194 -14.13 9.24 -7.82
N ALA A 195 -15.36 9.47 -8.27
CA ALA A 195 -16.32 8.39 -8.50
C ALA A 195 -15.84 7.44 -9.61
N THR A 196 -15.33 8.00 -10.71
CA THR A 196 -14.82 7.24 -11.87
C THR A 196 -13.62 6.37 -11.51
N LEU A 197 -12.67 6.90 -10.71
CA LEU A 197 -11.41 6.21 -10.43
C LEU A 197 -11.41 5.38 -9.14
N SER A 198 -12.34 5.64 -8.21
CA SER A 198 -12.45 4.88 -6.96
C SER A 198 -12.49 3.35 -7.09
N PRO A 199 -13.10 2.74 -8.14
CA PRO A 199 -13.13 1.29 -8.28
C PRO A 199 -11.74 0.68 -8.53
N TYR A 200 -10.77 1.48 -8.95
CA TYR A 200 -9.44 1.01 -9.38
C TYR A 200 -8.35 1.32 -8.36
N VAL A 201 -8.60 2.22 -7.42
CA VAL A 201 -7.61 2.66 -6.43
C VAL A 201 -7.90 2.03 -5.05
N ARG A 202 -6.93 1.25 -4.54
CA ARG A 202 -6.95 0.72 -3.17
C ARG A 202 -6.96 1.84 -2.13
N HIS A 203 -7.96 1.86 -1.25
CA HIS A 203 -8.07 2.90 -0.22
C HIS A 203 -8.80 2.38 1.03
N SER A 204 -8.70 3.10 2.14
CA SER A 204 -9.50 2.85 3.36
C SER A 204 -10.16 4.10 3.93
N SER A 205 -9.84 5.26 3.36
CA SER A 205 -10.40 6.56 3.70
C SER A 205 -10.55 7.37 2.40
N ILE A 206 -11.49 8.32 2.39
CA ILE A 206 -11.70 9.22 1.24
C ILE A 206 -10.51 10.19 1.05
N PRO A 207 -9.91 10.77 2.10
CA PRO A 207 -8.68 11.57 1.92
C PRO A 207 -7.54 10.78 1.29
N GLY A 208 -7.28 9.55 1.77
CA GLY A 208 -6.25 8.68 1.21
C GLY A 208 -6.55 8.27 -0.24
N LEU A 209 -7.83 8.05 -0.58
CA LEU A 209 -8.25 7.81 -1.97
C LEU A 209 -7.90 9.01 -2.87
N ARG A 210 -8.25 10.23 -2.44
CA ARG A 210 -7.98 11.46 -3.21
C ARG A 210 -6.48 11.64 -3.44
N TRP A 211 -5.66 11.43 -2.40
CA TRP A 211 -4.21 11.49 -2.53
C TRP A 211 -3.66 10.51 -3.57
N LYS A 212 -4.07 9.24 -3.51
CA LYS A 212 -3.63 8.21 -4.47
C LYS A 212 -4.12 8.45 -5.89
N ILE A 213 -5.32 9.01 -6.04
CA ILE A 213 -5.79 9.46 -7.36
C ILE A 213 -4.83 10.52 -7.90
N ALA A 214 -4.52 11.56 -7.11
CA ALA A 214 -3.63 12.64 -7.54
C ALA A 214 -2.25 12.12 -8.01
N GLU A 215 -1.66 11.17 -7.28
CA GLU A 215 -0.41 10.50 -7.67
C GLU A 215 -0.53 9.68 -8.96
N ALA A 216 -1.68 9.07 -9.22
CA ALA A 216 -1.90 8.26 -10.41
C ALA A 216 -2.15 9.11 -11.67
N LEU A 217 -2.75 10.30 -11.54
CA LEU A 217 -3.13 11.15 -12.69
C LEU A 217 -1.94 11.56 -13.57
N SER A 218 -0.75 11.74 -12.98
CA SER A 218 0.45 12.10 -13.71
C SER A 218 1.17 10.92 -14.35
N ARG A 219 0.66 9.68 -14.19
CA ARG A 219 1.36 8.45 -14.57
C ARG A 219 0.61 7.69 -15.63
N GLU A 220 1.37 7.16 -16.59
CA GLU A 220 0.86 6.14 -17.50
C GLU A 220 0.84 4.78 -16.79
N THR A 221 -0.13 4.59 -15.88
CA THR A 221 -0.18 3.44 -14.96
C THR A 221 -1.34 2.48 -15.23
N ALA A 222 -1.08 1.18 -15.05
CA ALA A 222 -2.04 0.09 -15.07
C ALA A 222 -3.03 0.09 -13.90
N ILE A 223 -2.80 0.95 -12.89
CA ILE A 223 -3.77 1.20 -11.83
C ILE A 223 -5.02 1.87 -12.40
N LEU A 224 -4.88 2.69 -13.45
CA LEU A 224 -6.01 3.39 -14.07
C LEU A 224 -6.60 2.54 -15.22
N PRO A 225 -7.94 2.56 -15.40
CA PRO A 225 -8.59 1.75 -16.43
C PRO A 225 -8.21 2.23 -17.82
N GLU A 226 -8.19 1.33 -18.79
CA GLU A 226 -7.89 1.65 -20.19
C GLU A 226 -8.74 2.80 -20.74
N SER A 227 -10.03 2.86 -20.36
CA SER A 227 -10.94 3.92 -20.76
C SER A 227 -10.57 5.33 -20.28
N PHE A 228 -9.67 5.44 -19.30
CA PHE A 228 -9.17 6.71 -18.77
C PHE A 228 -7.76 7.03 -19.27
N ARG A 229 -6.98 6.02 -19.64
CA ARG A 229 -5.60 6.20 -20.12
C ARG A 229 -5.61 6.74 -21.56
N GLY A 230 -4.55 7.44 -21.91
CA GLY A 230 -4.30 7.92 -23.27
C GLY A 230 -2.80 7.95 -23.55
N GLU A 231 -2.42 8.19 -24.82
CA GLU A 231 -1.01 8.33 -25.22
C GLU A 231 -0.35 9.59 -24.63
N SER A 232 -1.17 10.54 -24.18
CA SER A 232 -0.79 11.77 -23.49
C SER A 232 -1.77 12.06 -22.34
N LEU A 233 -1.37 12.94 -21.44
CA LEU A 233 -2.22 13.49 -20.38
C LEU A 233 -2.92 14.75 -20.89
N ASN A 234 -4.24 14.69 -21.06
CA ASN A 234 -5.06 15.83 -21.48
C ASN A 234 -5.66 16.51 -20.26
N LEU A 235 -5.43 17.82 -20.13
CA LEU A 235 -5.83 18.62 -18.99
C LEU A 235 -6.61 19.84 -19.43
N THR A 236 -7.69 20.11 -18.72
CA THR A 236 -8.30 21.44 -18.68
C THR A 236 -8.08 22.00 -17.29
N VAL A 237 -7.47 23.17 -17.20
CA VAL A 237 -7.18 23.84 -15.93
C VAL A 237 -7.76 25.24 -15.89
N GLU A 238 -8.14 25.69 -14.70
CA GLU A 238 -8.49 27.07 -14.42
C GLU A 238 -7.31 27.80 -13.75
N LYS A 239 -6.96 28.94 -14.32
CA LYS A 239 -5.89 29.83 -13.88
C LYS A 239 -6.37 30.73 -12.74
N ALA A 240 -5.43 31.33 -12.02
CA ALA A 240 -5.73 32.29 -10.95
C ALA A 240 -6.53 33.53 -11.42
N ASP A 241 -6.48 33.88 -12.70
CA ASP A 241 -7.25 34.97 -13.29
C ASP A 241 -8.65 34.54 -13.80
N GLY A 242 -9.02 33.27 -13.60
CA GLY A 242 -10.29 32.68 -14.03
C GLY A 242 -10.31 32.24 -15.50
N THR A 243 -9.21 32.37 -16.24
CA THR A 243 -9.12 31.83 -17.60
C THR A 243 -8.92 30.31 -17.57
N GLN A 244 -9.36 29.62 -18.62
CA GLN A 244 -9.13 28.19 -18.78
C GLN A 244 -8.10 27.91 -19.86
N ALA A 245 -7.25 26.92 -19.61
CA ALA A 245 -6.28 26.41 -20.57
C ALA A 245 -6.48 24.91 -20.77
N GLU A 246 -6.48 24.49 -22.04
CA GLU A 246 -6.49 23.08 -22.43
C GLU A 246 -5.12 22.70 -22.95
N GLN A 247 -4.53 21.63 -22.41
CA GLN A 247 -3.20 21.19 -22.76
C GLN A 247 -3.13 19.66 -22.87
N SER A 248 -2.43 19.18 -23.90
CA SER A 248 -2.04 17.78 -24.02
C SER A 248 -0.55 17.66 -23.72
N VAL A 249 -0.20 16.85 -22.72
CA VAL A 249 1.16 16.72 -22.21
C VAL A 249 1.66 15.29 -22.44
N SER A 250 2.83 15.15 -23.06
CA SER A 250 3.45 13.84 -23.28
C SER A 250 3.94 13.19 -21.98
N TYR A 251 3.99 11.87 -21.97
CA TYR A 251 4.68 11.11 -20.92
C TYR A 251 6.16 10.92 -21.26
N TYR A 252 7.00 10.98 -20.23
CA TYR A 252 8.45 10.86 -20.31
C TYR A 252 8.96 9.79 -19.33
N GLU A 253 10.18 9.32 -19.54
CA GLU A 253 10.85 8.47 -18.53
C GLU A 253 11.08 9.29 -17.25
N PRO A 254 10.78 8.75 -16.06
CA PRO A 254 10.86 9.50 -14.80
C PRO A 254 12.23 10.15 -14.58
N GLU A 255 13.31 9.49 -15.00
CA GLU A 255 14.68 9.98 -14.83
C GLU A 255 15.00 11.20 -15.70
N SER A 256 14.19 11.49 -16.72
CA SER A 256 14.40 12.65 -17.62
C SER A 256 13.77 13.95 -17.11
N LEU A 257 13.04 13.90 -15.99
CA LEU A 257 12.28 15.00 -15.42
C LEU A 257 12.99 15.61 -14.21
N GLN A 258 13.21 16.92 -14.24
CA GLN A 258 13.69 17.71 -13.10
C GLN A 258 12.52 18.46 -12.46
N TRP A 259 12.16 18.06 -11.25
CA TRP A 259 11.08 18.70 -10.50
C TRP A 259 11.55 20.00 -9.85
N ALA A 260 10.70 21.03 -9.84
CA ALA A 260 11.01 22.29 -9.17
C ALA A 260 11.00 22.17 -7.63
N GLY A 261 10.47 21.06 -7.08
CA GLY A 261 10.48 20.77 -5.65
C GLY A 261 9.44 21.56 -4.87
N ARG A 262 8.42 22.11 -5.55
CA ARG A 262 7.39 22.96 -4.92
C ARG A 262 6.38 22.18 -4.09
N ALA A 263 6.21 20.90 -4.40
CA ALA A 263 5.31 20.04 -3.64
C ALA A 263 5.90 19.61 -2.29
N ASP A 264 7.21 19.69 -2.11
CA ASP A 264 7.94 19.19 -0.93
C ASP A 264 7.80 20.14 0.26
N PRO A 265 7.62 19.61 1.49
CA PRO A 265 7.54 20.45 2.67
C PRO A 265 8.86 21.23 2.83
N THR A 266 8.74 22.51 3.18
CA THR A 266 9.89 23.37 3.45
C THR A 266 9.84 23.87 4.89
N TYR A 267 10.98 23.80 5.57
CA TYR A 267 11.09 24.15 6.99
C TYR A 267 11.93 25.42 7.16
N SER A 268 11.29 26.58 7.03
CA SER A 268 11.98 27.87 7.16
C SER A 268 12.67 28.02 8.52
N GLY A 269 13.95 28.38 8.51
CA GLY A 269 14.77 28.50 9.71
C GLY A 269 15.38 27.17 10.19
N PHE A 270 15.33 26.13 9.36
CA PHE A 270 16.01 24.86 9.58
C PHE A 270 16.84 24.47 8.35
N GLU A 271 17.91 23.71 8.58
CA GLU A 271 18.76 23.13 7.53
C GLU A 271 18.84 21.62 7.70
N MET A 272 18.84 20.89 6.59
CA MET A 272 18.95 19.43 6.60
C MET A 272 20.36 19.03 7.02
N GLU A 273 20.46 18.24 8.08
CA GLU A 273 21.72 17.71 8.61
C GLU A 273 22.08 16.38 7.94
N TRP A 274 21.14 15.44 7.87
CA TRP A 274 21.30 14.21 7.09
C TRP A 274 19.95 13.61 6.69
N SER A 275 20.04 12.67 5.75
CA SER A 275 18.92 11.85 5.27
C SER A 275 19.18 10.36 5.55
N THR A 276 18.13 9.63 5.88
CA THR A 276 18.10 8.17 6.05
C THR A 276 16.87 7.61 5.32
N PRO A 277 16.80 6.29 5.08
CA PRO A 277 15.56 5.68 4.58
C PRO A 277 14.32 5.92 5.46
N THR A 278 14.53 6.15 6.76
CA THR A 278 13.43 6.39 7.73
C THR A 278 12.99 7.85 7.76
N TYR A 279 13.94 8.80 7.82
CA TYR A 279 13.66 10.23 7.97
C TYR A 279 14.80 11.12 7.45
N ASP A 280 14.47 12.38 7.17
CA ASP A 280 15.43 13.49 7.09
C ASP A 280 15.43 14.28 8.40
N LEU A 281 16.62 14.57 8.93
CA LEU A 281 16.79 15.40 10.12
C LEU A 281 17.09 16.83 9.70
N TYR A 282 16.30 17.78 10.21
CA TYR A 282 16.60 19.20 10.09
C TYR A 282 16.87 19.84 11.44
N LEU A 283 17.93 20.64 11.48
CA LEU A 283 18.39 21.36 12.67
C LEU A 283 18.08 22.85 12.58
N PRO A 284 17.83 23.51 13.72
CA PRO A 284 17.47 24.92 13.75
C PRO A 284 18.70 25.79 13.48
N VAL A 285 18.58 26.76 12.56
CA VAL A 285 19.66 27.71 12.26
C VAL A 285 19.44 29.10 12.87
N ALA A 286 18.25 29.36 13.43
CA ALA A 286 17.87 30.65 13.99
C ALA A 286 17.56 30.58 15.50
N GLY A 287 18.22 29.67 16.23
CA GLY A 287 18.15 29.56 17.69
C GLY A 287 16.85 28.96 18.23
N GLN A 288 16.01 28.38 17.38
CA GLN A 288 14.84 27.62 17.81
C GLN A 288 15.30 26.41 18.63
N ARG A 289 14.53 26.06 19.68
CA ARG A 289 14.77 24.85 20.49
C ARG A 289 13.91 23.69 20.00
N ALA A 290 14.02 23.39 18.72
CA ALA A 290 13.30 22.31 18.07
C ALA A 290 14.16 21.65 16.99
N ILE A 291 13.88 20.39 16.68
CA ILE A 291 14.36 19.69 15.48
C ILE A 291 13.15 19.27 14.64
N VAL A 292 13.34 19.10 13.34
CA VAL A 292 12.30 18.54 12.46
C VAL A 292 12.76 17.18 11.95
N LEU A 293 11.86 16.21 12.02
CA LEU A 293 12.01 14.90 11.41
C LEU A 293 10.99 14.81 10.28
N GLN A 294 11.43 14.94 9.04
CA GLN A 294 10.59 14.63 7.88
C GLN A 294 10.59 13.11 7.69
N TRP A 295 9.49 12.47 8.05
CA TRP A 295 9.38 11.02 8.17
C TRP A 295 8.89 10.37 6.87
N HIS A 296 9.74 9.53 6.28
CA HIS A 296 9.47 8.88 5.00
C HIS A 296 8.68 7.59 5.19
N ARG A 297 9.12 6.73 6.11
CA ARG A 297 8.50 5.44 6.39
C ARG A 297 9.08 4.82 7.64
N PHE A 298 8.35 3.88 8.21
CA PHE A 298 8.90 2.98 9.22
C PHE A 298 9.68 1.86 8.51
N GLU A 299 10.89 2.18 8.06
CA GLU A 299 11.75 1.28 7.29
C GLU A 299 12.22 0.11 8.16
N SER A 300 11.58 -1.05 8.03
CA SER A 300 11.88 -2.21 8.87
C SER A 300 13.36 -2.58 8.87
N SER A 301 14.06 -2.40 7.73
CA SER A 301 15.46 -2.82 7.59
C SER A 301 16.48 -1.91 8.30
N SER A 302 16.17 -0.63 8.54
CA SER A 302 17.12 0.34 9.12
C SER A 302 16.59 1.16 10.30
N LEU A 303 15.29 1.13 10.59
CA LEU A 303 14.67 2.02 11.57
C LEU A 303 15.34 2.01 12.95
N MET A 304 15.75 0.84 13.45
CA MET A 304 16.40 0.76 14.76
C MET A 304 17.74 1.52 14.76
N GLU A 305 18.56 1.32 13.73
CA GLU A 305 19.84 2.00 13.56
C GLU A 305 19.65 3.51 13.35
N ASP A 306 18.70 3.90 12.50
CA ASP A 306 18.40 5.31 12.21
C ASP A 306 17.95 6.06 13.47
N ILE A 307 17.15 5.42 14.33
CA ILE A 307 16.66 6.03 15.57
C ILE A 307 17.73 6.02 16.67
N ASP A 308 18.52 4.97 16.81
CA ASP A 308 19.60 4.94 17.80
C ASP A 308 20.68 5.98 17.45
N ARG A 309 20.96 6.20 16.15
CA ARG A 309 21.79 7.31 15.68
C ARG A 309 21.21 8.66 16.07
N LEU A 310 19.91 8.87 15.90
CA LEU A 310 19.23 10.12 16.28
C LEU A 310 19.39 10.43 17.77
N VAL A 311 19.15 9.43 18.63
CA VAL A 311 19.25 9.59 20.08
C VAL A 311 20.68 9.86 20.51
N THR A 312 21.65 9.11 19.96
CA THR A 312 23.08 9.30 20.26
C THR A 312 23.53 10.71 19.87
N PHE A 313 23.17 11.15 18.66
CA PHE A 313 23.46 12.52 18.23
C PHE A 313 22.78 13.57 19.10
N GLY A 314 21.52 13.34 19.46
CA GLY A 314 20.77 14.24 20.33
C GLY A 314 21.40 14.36 21.72
N GLU A 315 21.98 13.29 22.25
CA GLU A 315 22.74 13.32 23.49
C GLU A 315 24.04 14.11 23.34
N ASP A 316 24.85 13.78 22.32
CA ASP A 316 26.14 14.41 22.05
C ASP A 316 26.04 15.92 21.81
N GLN A 317 24.97 16.36 21.15
CA GLN A 317 24.73 17.76 20.81
C GLN A 317 23.85 18.50 21.84
N GLY A 318 23.41 17.85 22.92
CA GLY A 318 22.54 18.46 23.93
C GLY A 318 21.15 18.84 23.42
N LEU A 319 20.64 18.10 22.43
CA LEU A 319 19.34 18.32 21.78
C LEU A 319 18.20 17.53 22.42
N LEU A 320 18.46 16.60 23.35
CA LEU A 320 17.39 15.76 23.93
C LEU A 320 16.25 16.56 24.58
N ASP A 321 16.50 17.80 25.03
CA ASP A 321 15.46 18.68 25.59
C ASP A 321 14.82 19.63 24.55
N HIS A 322 15.10 19.45 23.26
CA HIS A 322 14.46 20.18 22.16
C HIS A 322 13.10 19.57 21.83
N ALA A 323 12.17 20.41 21.36
CA ALA A 323 10.94 19.92 20.78
C ALA A 323 11.23 19.12 19.50
N ILE A 324 10.41 18.12 19.21
CA ILE A 324 10.43 17.40 17.94
C ILE A 324 9.20 17.79 17.15
N VAL A 325 9.40 18.25 15.92
CA VAL A 325 8.35 18.31 14.90
C VAL A 325 8.49 17.08 14.02
N PHE A 326 7.57 16.13 14.17
CA PHE A 326 7.52 14.89 13.42
C PHE A 326 6.55 15.05 12.25
N ASP A 327 7.08 15.27 11.06
CA ASP A 327 6.28 15.42 9.85
C ASP A 327 6.14 14.09 9.13
N ALA A 328 4.99 13.43 9.31
CA ALA A 328 4.62 12.20 8.64
C ALA A 328 3.52 12.41 7.58
N THR A 329 3.42 13.62 7.02
CA THR A 329 2.43 13.92 5.97
C THR A 329 2.59 13.05 4.73
N ARG A 330 3.82 12.56 4.50
CA ARG A 330 4.20 11.73 3.34
C ARG A 330 4.56 10.29 3.71
N SER A 331 4.32 9.88 4.96
CA SER A 331 4.79 8.58 5.40
C SER A 331 4.02 7.41 4.77
N GLY A 332 4.76 6.41 4.27
CA GLY A 332 4.20 5.18 3.69
C GLY A 332 3.73 4.14 4.72
N GLY A 333 3.94 4.37 6.02
CA GLY A 333 3.76 3.36 7.07
C GLY A 333 4.96 2.42 7.19
N GLY A 334 4.74 1.20 7.71
CA GLY A 334 5.77 0.18 7.96
C GLY A 334 5.63 -0.46 9.35
N SER A 335 6.72 -0.96 9.91
CA SER A 335 6.73 -1.71 11.19
C SER A 335 7.69 -1.10 12.21
N LEU A 336 7.66 -1.56 13.46
CA LEU A 336 8.52 -1.09 14.56
C LEU A 336 8.26 0.35 15.06
N GLY A 337 7.08 0.91 14.80
CA GLY A 337 6.76 2.27 15.22
C GLY A 337 6.90 2.51 16.72
N ALA A 338 6.57 1.53 17.58
CA ALA A 338 6.71 1.72 19.01
C ALA A 338 8.18 1.83 19.46
N TYR A 339 9.12 1.18 18.76
CA TYR A 339 10.56 1.32 19.02
C TYR A 339 11.02 2.76 18.86
N ALA A 340 10.55 3.42 17.79
CA ALA A 340 10.80 4.83 17.55
C ALA A 340 10.17 5.70 18.65
N ILE A 341 8.87 5.50 18.94
CA ILE A 341 8.14 6.32 19.92
C ILE A 341 8.79 6.27 21.31
N GLN A 342 9.23 5.11 21.80
CA GLN A 342 9.91 5.00 23.10
C GLN A 342 11.15 5.90 23.23
N ARG A 343 11.76 6.30 22.11
CA ARG A 343 12.97 7.13 22.06
C ARG A 343 12.71 8.60 21.77
N ILE A 344 11.53 8.96 21.27
CA ILE A 344 11.21 10.35 20.86
C ILE A 344 10.02 10.97 21.61
N GLN A 345 9.27 10.19 22.39
CA GLN A 345 8.16 10.66 23.23
C GLN A 345 8.60 10.70 24.71
N PRO A 346 8.36 11.82 25.44
CA PRO A 346 8.74 11.96 26.84
C PRO A 346 7.81 11.26 27.85
N LYS A 347 6.70 10.71 27.39
CA LYS A 347 5.62 10.18 28.23
C LYS A 347 5.34 8.71 27.91
N PRO A 348 4.88 7.93 28.90
CA PRO A 348 4.30 6.63 28.64
C PRO A 348 3.17 6.76 27.61
N PHE A 349 3.11 5.81 26.69
CA PHE A 349 2.10 5.78 25.64
C PHE A 349 1.52 4.38 25.50
N LYS A 350 0.30 4.31 24.97
CA LYS A 350 -0.41 3.05 24.82
C LYS A 350 -0.16 2.49 23.41
N THR A 351 0.32 1.25 23.32
CA THR A 351 0.30 0.52 22.06
C THR A 351 -1.11 0.01 21.75
N THR A 352 -1.41 -0.15 20.48
CA THR A 352 -2.69 -0.72 20.05
C THR A 352 -2.80 -2.16 20.52
N PHE A 353 -4.02 -2.62 20.79
CA PHE A 353 -4.31 -4.03 21.00
C PHE A 353 -4.94 -4.58 19.74
N GLY A 354 -4.50 -5.76 19.32
CA GLY A 354 -5.04 -6.49 18.19
C GLY A 354 -5.72 -7.78 18.63
N THR A 355 -6.78 -8.14 17.93
CA THR A 355 -7.35 -9.49 17.94
C THR A 355 -7.11 -10.13 16.57
N LEU A 356 -6.89 -11.44 16.52
CA LEU A 356 -6.94 -12.17 15.25
C LEU A 356 -8.30 -12.82 15.06
N ARG A 357 -8.83 -12.71 13.85
CA ARG A 357 -9.97 -13.51 13.42
C ARG A 357 -9.50 -14.93 13.13
N LEU A 358 -10.20 -15.90 13.67
CA LEU A 358 -9.88 -17.32 13.52
C LEU A 358 -10.61 -17.88 12.30
N SER A 359 -9.88 -18.59 11.43
CA SER A 359 -10.44 -19.23 10.25
C SER A 359 -9.62 -20.45 9.83
N ASP A 360 -10.05 -21.07 8.75
CA ASP A 360 -9.36 -22.14 8.03
C ASP A 360 -7.88 -21.87 7.67
N VAL A 361 -7.44 -20.61 7.63
CA VAL A 361 -6.04 -20.26 7.35
C VAL A 361 -5.18 -20.14 8.62
N THR A 362 -5.77 -20.18 9.81
CA THR A 362 -5.06 -19.98 11.07
C THR A 362 -4.00 -21.06 11.31
N GLU A 363 -4.34 -22.34 11.16
CA GLU A 363 -3.36 -23.44 11.31
C GLU A 363 -2.22 -23.37 10.28
N PRO A 364 -2.50 -23.23 8.96
CA PRO A 364 -1.45 -22.99 7.96
C PRO A 364 -0.56 -21.80 8.29
N PHE A 365 -1.13 -20.69 8.76
CA PHE A 365 -0.36 -19.50 9.16
C PHE A 365 0.59 -19.80 10.33
N VAL A 366 0.10 -20.48 11.38
CA VAL A 366 0.95 -20.87 12.52
C VAL A 366 2.08 -21.80 12.07
N GLN A 367 1.81 -22.72 11.15
CA GLN A 367 2.83 -23.60 10.63
C GLN A 367 3.95 -22.86 9.88
N VAL A 368 3.61 -21.86 9.06
CA VAL A 368 4.59 -20.99 8.42
C VAL A 368 5.41 -20.24 9.49
N LYS A 369 4.76 -19.70 10.52
CA LYS A 369 5.45 -19.00 11.61
C LYS A 369 6.40 -19.91 12.41
N ARG A 370 6.04 -21.18 12.62
CA ARG A 370 6.97 -22.18 13.22
C ARG A 370 8.22 -22.37 12.39
N GLU A 371 8.07 -22.48 11.08
CA GLU A 371 9.18 -22.67 10.15
C GLU A 371 10.10 -21.44 10.11
N GLU A 372 9.52 -20.24 10.05
CA GLU A 372 10.23 -18.97 10.15
C GLU A 372 10.99 -18.86 11.48
N PHE A 373 10.32 -19.16 12.60
CA PHE A 373 10.93 -19.13 13.93
C PHE A 373 12.11 -20.11 14.04
N ALA A 374 11.94 -21.35 13.59
CA ALA A 374 12.98 -22.37 13.60
C ALA A 374 14.18 -21.98 12.72
N ALA A 375 13.93 -21.29 11.61
CA ALA A 375 14.95 -20.75 10.72
C ALA A 375 15.61 -19.46 11.26
N LYS A 376 15.14 -18.92 12.39
CA LYS A 376 15.51 -17.58 12.91
C LYS A 376 15.26 -16.47 11.88
N ALA A 377 14.18 -16.62 11.11
CA ALA A 377 13.79 -15.76 10.01
C ALA A 377 12.48 -15.02 10.31
N LEU A 378 12.33 -14.49 11.52
CA LEU A 378 11.18 -13.68 11.93
C LEU A 378 11.33 -12.26 11.40
N TYR A 379 11.06 -12.09 10.11
CA TYR A 379 11.14 -10.81 9.43
C TYR A 379 9.76 -10.34 8.96
N ASP A 380 9.46 -9.07 9.18
CA ASP A 380 8.34 -8.36 8.55
C ASP A 380 8.92 -7.29 7.61
N SER A 381 8.73 -7.50 6.30
CA SER A 381 9.17 -6.57 5.27
C SER A 381 10.68 -6.27 5.30
N GLY A 382 11.51 -7.29 5.57
CA GLY A 382 12.98 -7.21 5.56
C GLY A 382 13.65 -6.76 6.85
N GLY A 383 12.88 -6.44 7.90
CA GLY A 383 13.38 -6.18 9.25
C GLY A 383 12.76 -7.11 10.29
N PRO A 384 13.31 -7.19 11.51
CA PRO A 384 12.80 -8.10 12.53
C PRO A 384 11.34 -7.79 12.88
N GLU A 385 10.48 -8.81 12.91
CA GLU A 385 9.05 -8.68 13.26
C GLU A 385 8.84 -8.33 14.73
N THR A 386 9.75 -8.79 15.60
CA THR A 386 9.72 -8.61 17.05
C THR A 386 11.00 -7.93 17.53
N VAL A 387 10.92 -7.18 18.64
CA VAL A 387 12.10 -6.60 19.30
C VAL A 387 12.84 -7.62 20.17
N ASP A 388 12.20 -8.73 20.50
CA ASP A 388 12.78 -9.88 21.19
C ASP A 388 13.15 -11.01 20.21
N ASP A 389 13.46 -12.20 20.73
CA ASP A 389 13.74 -13.39 19.93
C ASP A 389 12.49 -14.07 19.35
N GLY A 390 11.31 -13.46 19.48
CA GLY A 390 10.01 -13.93 19.00
C GLY A 390 9.35 -14.97 19.88
N THR A 391 9.92 -15.26 21.07
CA THR A 391 9.38 -16.29 21.96
C THR A 391 7.97 -15.97 22.44
N TRP A 392 7.65 -14.70 22.69
CA TRP A 392 6.30 -14.28 23.07
C TRP A 392 5.28 -14.52 21.95
N LEU A 393 5.66 -14.23 20.71
CA LEU A 393 4.82 -14.48 19.54
C LEU A 393 4.52 -15.98 19.44
N MET A 394 5.54 -16.83 19.50
CA MET A 394 5.35 -18.28 19.40
C MET A 394 4.54 -18.86 20.55
N ASP A 395 4.79 -18.44 21.79
CA ASP A 395 4.00 -18.88 22.94
C ASP A 395 2.51 -18.56 22.76
N TRP A 396 2.20 -17.36 22.29
CA TRP A 396 0.82 -16.97 22.00
C TRP A 396 0.20 -17.75 20.84
N LEU A 397 0.94 -17.98 19.76
CA LEU A 397 0.46 -18.77 18.63
C LEU A 397 0.13 -20.22 19.06
N GLU A 398 1.00 -20.84 19.86
CA GLU A 398 0.86 -22.24 20.28
C GLU A 398 -0.21 -22.43 21.35
N ASN A 399 -0.20 -21.57 22.36
CA ASN A 399 -0.94 -21.82 23.61
C ASN A 399 -2.21 -20.99 23.75
N ASP A 400 -2.38 -19.92 22.97
CA ASP A 400 -3.61 -19.11 23.02
C ASP A 400 -4.39 -19.19 21.70
N LEU A 401 -3.71 -18.97 20.58
CA LEU A 401 -4.35 -18.92 19.26
C LEU A 401 -4.91 -20.29 18.84
N LEU A 402 -4.09 -21.34 18.88
CA LEU A 402 -4.53 -22.69 18.52
C LEU A 402 -5.54 -23.26 19.52
N GLU A 403 -5.42 -22.93 20.81
CA GLU A 403 -6.45 -23.32 21.78
C GLU A 403 -7.78 -22.62 21.52
N ALA A 404 -7.77 -21.32 21.21
CA ALA A 404 -8.97 -20.58 20.83
C ALA A 404 -9.62 -21.17 19.58
N LEU A 405 -8.81 -21.54 18.58
CA LEU A 405 -9.29 -22.24 17.39
C LEU A 405 -9.93 -23.59 17.75
N ALA A 406 -9.29 -24.39 18.61
CA ALA A 406 -9.80 -25.70 19.03
C ALA A 406 -11.11 -25.59 19.84
N ARG A 407 -11.29 -24.51 20.61
CA ARG A 407 -12.56 -24.21 21.31
C ARG A 407 -13.68 -23.76 20.38
N GLY A 408 -13.37 -23.40 19.13
CA GLY A 408 -14.32 -22.86 18.16
C GLY A 408 -14.57 -21.36 18.35
N ASP A 409 -13.63 -20.64 18.96
CA ASP A 409 -13.73 -19.18 19.09
C ASP A 409 -13.66 -18.53 17.71
N SER A 410 -14.36 -17.40 17.53
CA SER A 410 -14.35 -16.66 16.25
C SER A 410 -13.20 -15.64 16.17
N VAL A 411 -12.69 -15.19 17.31
CA VAL A 411 -11.61 -14.21 17.47
C VAL A 411 -10.78 -14.55 18.70
N THR A 412 -9.50 -14.17 18.70
CA THR A 412 -8.66 -14.27 19.89
C THR A 412 -9.03 -13.22 20.95
N ALA A 413 -8.55 -13.43 22.17
CA ALA A 413 -8.42 -12.35 23.13
C ALA A 413 -7.53 -11.22 22.56
N PRO A 414 -7.77 -9.96 22.96
CA PRO A 414 -6.93 -8.84 22.55
C PRO A 414 -5.55 -8.94 23.19
N VAL A 415 -4.50 -8.79 22.39
CA VAL A 415 -3.10 -8.74 22.83
C VAL A 415 -2.43 -7.47 22.30
N PRO A 416 -1.32 -7.00 22.90
CA PRO A 416 -0.53 -5.92 22.32
C PRO A 416 -0.22 -6.17 20.84
N PHE A 417 -0.40 -5.16 20.01
CA PHE A 417 -0.40 -5.27 18.55
C PHE A 417 0.87 -5.96 18.03
N LYS A 418 0.67 -7.02 17.24
CA LYS A 418 1.69 -7.93 16.68
C LYS A 418 2.58 -8.64 17.71
N LEU A 419 2.38 -8.45 19.03
CA LEU A 419 3.32 -8.87 20.08
C LEU A 419 4.76 -8.40 19.85
N ALA A 420 4.93 -7.40 18.98
CA ALA A 420 6.23 -7.01 18.47
C ALA A 420 7.10 -6.30 19.52
N HIS A 421 6.47 -5.71 20.54
CA HIS A 421 7.12 -4.83 21.51
C HIS A 421 6.85 -5.19 22.96
N ALA A 422 5.82 -6.00 23.21
CA ALA A 422 5.36 -6.31 24.55
C ALA A 422 4.81 -7.74 24.58
N PRO A 423 4.99 -8.46 25.71
CA PRO A 423 4.46 -9.80 25.88
C PRO A 423 2.93 -9.78 25.86
N LYS A 424 2.31 -10.93 25.56
CA LYS A 424 0.85 -11.07 25.46
C LYS A 424 0.07 -10.60 26.70
N ASP A 425 0.68 -10.70 27.88
CA ASP A 425 0.09 -10.31 29.17
C ASP A 425 0.33 -8.84 29.55
N SER A 426 0.98 -8.05 28.68
CA SER A 426 1.20 -6.63 28.92
C SER A 426 -0.10 -5.84 28.90
N ASP A 427 -0.19 -4.81 29.74
CA ASP A 427 -1.24 -3.78 29.69
C ASP A 427 -1.12 -2.84 28.46
N GLY A 428 -0.09 -3.06 27.65
CA GLY A 428 0.25 -2.31 26.45
C GLY A 428 0.69 -0.88 26.72
N ILE A 429 1.05 -0.54 27.95
CA ILE A 429 1.67 0.74 28.27
C ILE A 429 3.19 0.61 28.09
N LEU A 430 3.73 1.29 27.09
CA LEU A 430 5.16 1.33 26.83
C LEU A 430 5.78 2.56 27.51
N GLN A 431 6.91 2.35 28.16
CA GLN A 431 7.69 3.40 28.82
C GLN A 431 8.74 3.97 27.85
N PRO A 432 9.06 5.27 27.93
CA PRO A 432 10.23 5.80 27.24
C PRO A 432 11.50 5.06 27.66
N THR A 433 12.47 4.93 26.76
CA THR A 433 13.78 4.35 27.07
C THR A 433 14.55 5.24 28.05
N PRO A 434 15.53 4.73 28.82
CA PRO A 434 16.29 5.56 29.76
C PRO A 434 16.94 6.80 29.12
N VAL A 435 17.40 6.67 27.87
CA VAL A 435 17.86 7.78 27.03
C VAL A 435 16.84 7.95 25.89
N HIS A 436 16.23 9.13 25.83
CA HIS A 436 15.19 9.51 24.86
C HIS A 436 15.08 11.04 24.79
N PHE A 437 14.39 11.56 23.78
CA PHE A 437 14.02 12.97 23.71
C PHE A 437 12.92 13.30 24.72
N ARG A 438 13.17 14.36 25.50
CA ARG A 438 12.34 14.81 26.63
C ARG A 438 11.49 16.03 26.31
N GLY A 439 11.77 16.70 25.20
CA GLY A 439 11.02 17.88 24.76
C GLY A 439 9.62 17.54 24.24
N PRO A 440 8.78 18.58 23.98
CA PRO A 440 7.46 18.38 23.40
C PRO A 440 7.52 17.73 22.01
N LEU A 441 6.61 16.81 21.73
CA LEU A 441 6.43 16.19 20.42
C LEU A 441 5.21 16.81 19.73
N VAL A 442 5.41 17.31 18.50
CA VAL A 442 4.36 17.79 17.60
C VAL A 442 4.35 16.90 16.37
N VAL A 443 3.18 16.45 15.94
CA VAL A 443 3.04 15.49 14.83
C VAL A 443 2.19 16.11 13.75
N LEU A 444 2.69 16.09 12.51
CA LEU A 444 1.95 16.46 11.30
C LEU A 444 1.61 15.17 10.55
N SER A 445 0.33 14.80 10.49
CA SER A 445 -0.12 13.54 9.89
C SER A 445 -0.67 13.71 8.48
N GLY A 446 -0.43 12.73 7.62
CA GLY A 446 -0.94 12.70 6.24
C GLY A 446 -2.29 11.98 6.07
N PRO A 447 -2.92 12.12 4.88
CA PRO A 447 -4.23 11.53 4.58
C PRO A 447 -4.21 9.99 4.47
N ASN A 448 -3.03 9.39 4.30
CA ASN A 448 -2.85 7.95 4.22
C ASN A 448 -3.02 7.25 5.57
N GLY A 449 -2.91 8.00 6.68
CA GLY A 449 -2.90 7.47 8.05
C GLY A 449 -1.82 6.40 8.26
N GLY A 450 -1.81 5.80 9.45
CA GLY A 450 -0.97 4.65 9.72
C GLY A 450 -1.18 4.16 11.14
N SER A 451 -1.33 2.84 11.32
CA SER A 451 -1.58 2.23 12.64
C SER A 451 -0.53 2.59 13.69
N HIS A 452 0.71 2.85 13.26
CA HIS A 452 1.77 3.35 14.13
C HIS A 452 1.73 4.87 14.29
N LEU A 453 1.35 5.64 13.26
CA LEU A 453 1.22 7.10 13.34
C LEU A 453 0.12 7.53 14.31
N ASP A 454 -0.97 6.77 14.39
CA ASP A 454 -2.03 7.02 15.38
C ASP A 454 -1.51 6.88 16.83
N GLN A 455 -0.47 6.06 17.07
CA GLN A 455 0.16 5.93 18.38
C GLN A 455 0.98 7.18 18.75
N PHE A 456 1.52 7.91 17.78
CA PHE A 456 2.23 9.19 18.01
C PHE A 456 1.28 10.29 18.51
N MET A 457 -0.02 10.16 18.23
CA MET A 457 -1.05 11.14 18.58
C MET A 457 -1.67 10.89 19.98
N SER A 458 -1.24 9.83 20.69
CA SER A 458 -1.81 9.39 21.97
C SER A 458 -1.18 10.01 23.22
#